data_AF-A0A537WM81-F1
#
_entry.id   AF-A0A537WM81-F1
#
_cell.length_a   1.000
_cell.length_b   1.000
_cell.length_c   1.000
_cell.angle_alpha   90.00
_cell.angle_beta   90.00
_cell.angle_gamma   90.00
#
_symmetry.space_group_name_H-M   'P 1'
#
loop_
_entity.id
_entity.type
_entity.pdbx_description
1 polymer ?
#
loop_
_entity_poly.entity_id
_entity_poly.type
_entity_poly.pdbx_seq_one_letter_code
_entity_poly.pdbx_strand_id
1 'polypeptide(L)'
;MSPAELDLPVLLTPDHIRRREFVTTRRGYDPDQVRDYLEQLAMQVEAMESMLQEARVEADSAMQAQASRADPYEQLAGRMSDLLRSADQEAARIRREAGEEADRVLREARAEADRVRLDAQTRAEEARAEAERHLRSARERADRTIAGLSTRRDELVQQLSQMQERVIGVAKELEDAIERPDSGDDVREIPDVEPARPAPVADTWAGWAEPTTQGPGPRDAPAEPQAEELFTSSETVDLTFPEIPPLDLAWDDEDD
;
A
#
# COMPACT_ATOMS: atom_id res chain seq x y z
N MET A 1 35.39 -98.65 24.17
CA MET A 1 35.08 -97.37 23.52
C MET A 1 33.76 -97.56 22.80
N SER A 2 32.71 -96.85 23.21
CA SER A 2 31.31 -97.13 22.84
C SER A 2 30.95 -96.52 21.47
N PRO A 3 30.21 -97.21 20.59
CA PRO A 3 29.94 -96.80 19.20
C PRO A 3 28.70 -95.89 19.04
N ALA A 4 28.56 -94.86 19.89
CA ALA A 4 27.34 -94.04 19.97
C ALA A 4 27.44 -92.63 19.36
N GLU A 5 28.46 -92.31 18.56
CA GLU A 5 28.71 -90.95 18.03
C GLU A 5 28.54 -90.79 16.52
N LEU A 6 27.91 -91.74 15.81
CA LEU A 6 27.78 -91.69 14.34
C LEU A 6 26.45 -91.10 13.84
N ASP A 7 25.79 -90.26 14.64
CA ASP A 7 24.53 -89.59 14.23
C ASP A 7 24.71 -88.06 14.17
N LEU A 8 25.75 -87.62 13.43
CA LEU A 8 25.72 -86.31 12.79
C LEU A 8 25.11 -86.49 11.40
N PRO A 9 24.25 -85.58 10.91
CA PRO A 9 23.74 -85.64 9.55
C PRO A 9 24.93 -85.50 8.61
N VAL A 10 25.39 -86.64 8.11
CA VAL A 10 26.54 -86.74 7.22
C VAL A 10 26.14 -86.03 5.93
N LEU A 11 26.60 -84.78 5.76
CA LEU A 11 26.90 -84.30 4.43
C LEU A 11 27.94 -85.28 3.90
N LEU A 12 27.48 -86.25 3.11
CA LEU A 12 28.27 -87.29 2.49
C LEU A 12 29.19 -86.62 1.48
N THR A 13 30.23 -85.95 1.97
CA THR A 13 31.23 -85.39 1.09
C THR A 13 31.89 -86.55 0.36
N PRO A 14 32.21 -86.40 -0.92
CA PRO A 14 32.85 -87.45 -1.72
C PRO A 14 34.08 -88.07 -1.04
N ASP A 15 34.85 -87.22 -0.36
CA ASP A 15 36.00 -87.58 0.45
C ASP A 15 35.69 -88.41 1.69
N HIS A 16 34.50 -88.26 2.26
CA HIS A 16 34.01 -89.08 3.36
C HIS A 16 33.59 -90.46 2.85
N ILE A 17 33.00 -90.52 1.65
CA ILE A 17 32.58 -91.77 1.00
C ILE A 17 33.80 -92.64 0.66
N ARG A 18 34.86 -92.03 0.08
CA ARG A 18 36.13 -92.73 -0.25
C ARG A 18 36.85 -93.31 0.97
N ARG A 19 36.77 -92.63 2.12
CA ARG A 19 37.47 -93.01 3.35
C ARG A 19 36.63 -93.87 4.29
N ARG A 20 35.42 -94.29 3.88
CA ARG A 20 34.53 -95.05 4.75
C ARG A 20 34.98 -96.51 4.84
N GLU A 21 35.31 -96.95 6.05
CA GLU A 21 35.66 -98.34 6.35
C GLU A 21 34.51 -99.07 7.05
N PHE A 22 34.34 -100.36 6.75
CA PHE A 22 33.28 -101.20 7.32
C PHE A 22 33.87 -102.40 8.06
N VAL A 23 33.23 -102.82 9.15
CA VAL A 23 33.63 -103.99 9.95
C VAL A 23 33.31 -105.29 9.20
N THR A 24 34.29 -106.20 9.09
CA THR A 24 34.13 -107.48 8.39
C THR A 24 33.45 -108.53 9.28
N THR A 25 32.44 -109.24 8.74
CA THR A 25 31.69 -110.30 9.45
C THR A 25 31.85 -111.63 8.72
N ARG A 26 31.73 -112.77 9.44
CA ARG A 26 31.99 -114.15 8.93
C ARG A 26 31.17 -114.56 7.69
N ARG A 27 30.10 -113.83 7.37
CA ARG A 27 29.40 -113.80 6.08
C ARG A 27 29.13 -112.34 5.74
N GLY A 28 29.76 -111.81 4.69
CA GLY A 28 29.66 -110.41 4.30
C GLY A 28 30.09 -110.20 2.86
N TYR A 29 29.92 -108.97 2.37
CA TYR A 29 30.36 -108.56 1.03
C TYR A 29 31.88 -108.51 0.94
N ASP A 30 32.40 -108.72 -0.27
CA ASP A 30 33.81 -108.64 -0.59
C ASP A 30 34.32 -107.19 -0.38
N PRO A 31 35.32 -106.95 0.50
CA PRO A 31 35.82 -105.62 0.80
C PRO A 31 36.31 -104.84 -0.43
N ASP A 32 36.86 -105.53 -1.44
CA ASP A 32 37.40 -104.85 -2.63
C ASP A 32 36.28 -104.40 -3.57
N GLN A 33 35.24 -105.20 -3.75
CA GLN A 33 34.04 -104.80 -4.51
C GLN A 33 33.29 -103.65 -3.83
N VAL A 34 33.24 -103.63 -2.50
CA VAL A 34 32.67 -102.50 -1.75
C VAL A 34 33.51 -101.24 -1.97
N ARG A 35 34.83 -101.34 -1.98
CA ARG A 35 35.73 -100.22 -2.23
C ARG A 35 35.56 -99.63 -3.62
N ASP A 36 35.47 -100.47 -4.65
CA ASP A 36 35.21 -100.05 -6.03
C ASP A 36 33.84 -99.36 -6.17
N TYR A 37 32.82 -99.86 -5.47
CA TYR A 37 31.50 -99.23 -5.43
C TYR A 37 31.51 -97.87 -4.71
N LEU A 38 32.24 -97.75 -3.60
CA LEU A 38 32.40 -96.49 -2.88
C LEU A 38 33.15 -95.45 -3.72
N GLU A 39 34.14 -95.86 -4.52
CA GLU A 39 34.83 -94.95 -5.43
C GLU A 39 33.89 -94.44 -6.53
N GLN A 40 33.08 -95.32 -7.12
CA GLN A 40 32.05 -94.92 -8.10
C GLN A 40 30.99 -94.01 -7.49
N LEU A 41 30.55 -94.29 -6.26
CA LEU A 41 29.59 -93.45 -5.54
C LEU A 41 30.18 -92.07 -5.19
N ALA A 42 31.44 -92.01 -4.79
CA ALA A 42 32.14 -90.76 -4.52
C ALA A 42 32.25 -89.89 -5.79
N MET A 43 32.63 -90.47 -6.92
CA MET A 43 32.66 -89.78 -8.22
C MET A 43 31.28 -89.25 -8.63
N GLN A 44 30.22 -90.04 -8.40
CA GLN A 44 28.86 -89.63 -8.72
C GLN A 44 28.38 -88.46 -7.84
N VAL A 45 28.73 -88.48 -6.55
CA VAL A 45 28.40 -87.40 -5.63
C VAL A 45 29.19 -86.12 -5.97
N GLU A 46 30.47 -86.21 -6.35
CA GLU A 46 31.24 -85.05 -6.85
C GLU A 46 30.58 -84.40 -8.07
N ALA A 47 30.16 -85.22 -9.03
CA ALA A 47 29.50 -84.72 -10.23
C ALA A 47 28.16 -84.02 -9.88
N MET A 48 27.38 -84.59 -8.95
CA MET A 48 26.13 -83.98 -8.48
C MET A 48 26.36 -82.69 -7.70
N GLU A 49 27.37 -82.64 -6.83
CA GLU A 49 27.73 -81.42 -6.10
C GLU A 49 28.22 -80.32 -7.04
N SER A 50 29.02 -80.67 -8.05
CA SER A 50 29.48 -79.74 -9.08
C SER A 50 28.30 -79.17 -9.89
N MET A 51 27.38 -80.01 -10.34
CA MET A 51 26.17 -79.57 -11.06
C MET A 51 25.25 -78.70 -10.18
N LEU A 52 25.09 -79.04 -8.90
CA LEU A 52 24.30 -78.23 -7.97
C LEU A 52 24.95 -76.88 -7.70
N GLN A 53 26.28 -76.84 -7.60
CA GLN A 53 27.02 -75.60 -7.42
C GLN A 53 26.91 -74.70 -8.64
N GLU A 54 27.06 -75.27 -9.84
CA GLU A 54 26.90 -74.55 -11.11
C GLU A 54 25.47 -74.01 -11.26
N ALA A 55 24.46 -74.84 -11.00
CA ALA A 55 23.06 -74.42 -11.03
C ALA A 55 22.73 -73.33 -10.00
N ARG A 56 23.35 -73.36 -8.81
CA ARG A 56 23.21 -72.31 -7.80
C ARG A 56 23.83 -71.00 -8.25
N VAL A 57 25.06 -71.04 -8.78
CA VAL A 57 25.74 -69.85 -9.29
C VAL A 57 24.96 -69.24 -10.45
N GLU A 58 24.42 -70.08 -11.35
CA GLU A 58 23.59 -69.61 -12.45
C GLU A 58 22.27 -69.00 -11.96
N ALA A 59 21.57 -69.64 -11.02
CA ALA A 59 20.36 -69.11 -10.41
C ALA A 59 20.61 -67.76 -9.71
N ASP A 60 21.67 -67.65 -8.91
CA ASP A 60 22.06 -66.41 -8.24
C ASP A 60 22.38 -65.32 -9.28
N SER A 61 23.11 -65.66 -10.34
CA SER A 61 23.43 -64.70 -11.41
C SER A 61 22.18 -64.22 -12.16
N ALA A 62 21.20 -65.10 -12.38
CA ALA A 62 19.92 -64.77 -13.00
C ALA A 62 19.06 -63.89 -12.09
N MET A 63 19.04 -64.16 -10.78
CA MET A 63 18.36 -63.32 -9.79
C MET A 63 19.00 -61.93 -9.69
N GLN A 64 20.33 -61.83 -9.68
CA GLN A 64 21.03 -60.54 -9.73
C GLN A 64 20.72 -59.76 -11.02
N ALA A 65 20.71 -60.44 -12.17
CA ALA A 65 20.39 -59.83 -13.46
C ALA A 65 18.93 -59.37 -13.54
N GLN A 66 18.02 -60.04 -12.82
CA GLN A 66 16.61 -59.65 -12.75
C GLN A 66 16.35 -58.53 -11.73
N ALA A 67 17.06 -58.53 -10.60
CA ALA A 67 17.00 -57.45 -9.62
C ALA A 67 17.62 -56.14 -10.13
N SER A 68 18.67 -56.22 -10.96
CA SER A 68 19.24 -55.04 -11.64
C SER A 68 18.36 -54.53 -12.79
N ARG A 69 17.41 -55.35 -13.27
CA ARG A 69 16.29 -54.91 -14.11
C ARG A 69 15.10 -54.37 -13.32
N ALA A 70 15.21 -54.20 -11.99
CA ALA A 70 14.23 -53.43 -11.22
C ALA A 70 13.90 -52.14 -11.98
N ASP A 71 12.63 -52.00 -12.29
CA ASP A 71 12.17 -51.39 -13.52
C ASP A 71 12.63 -49.93 -13.57
N PRO A 72 13.36 -49.46 -14.61
CA PRO A 72 13.74 -48.06 -14.75
C PRO A 72 12.55 -47.10 -14.59
N TYR A 73 11.35 -47.58 -14.93
CA TYR A 73 10.08 -46.89 -14.71
C TYR A 73 9.71 -46.72 -13.24
N GLU A 74 10.02 -47.67 -12.36
CA GLU A 74 9.70 -47.61 -10.93
C GLU A 74 10.59 -46.57 -10.22
N GLN A 75 11.87 -46.50 -10.58
CA GLN A 75 12.79 -45.45 -10.11
C GLN A 75 12.41 -44.05 -10.63
N LEU A 76 11.93 -43.97 -11.88
CA LEU A 76 11.43 -42.72 -12.44
C LEU A 76 10.14 -42.28 -11.77
N ALA A 77 9.20 -43.20 -11.52
CA ALA A 77 7.96 -42.93 -10.81
C ALA A 77 8.20 -42.45 -9.38
N GLY A 78 9.18 -43.02 -8.68
CA GLY A 78 9.62 -42.55 -7.36
C GLY A 78 10.12 -41.11 -7.40
N ARG A 79 11.06 -40.82 -8.32
CA ARG A 79 11.59 -39.46 -8.50
C ARG A 79 10.50 -38.45 -8.89
N MET A 80 9.58 -38.83 -9.78
CA MET A 80 8.48 -37.97 -10.18
C MET A 80 7.53 -37.69 -9.01
N SER A 81 7.25 -38.70 -8.18
CA SER A 81 6.42 -38.54 -6.98
C SER A 81 7.07 -37.61 -5.96
N ASP A 82 8.38 -37.69 -5.79
CA ASP A 82 9.13 -36.78 -4.91
C ASP A 82 9.14 -35.34 -5.46
N LEU A 83 9.29 -35.18 -6.78
CA LEU A 83 9.19 -33.87 -7.44
C LEU A 83 7.79 -33.26 -7.27
N LEU A 84 6.73 -34.04 -7.50
CA LEU A 84 5.35 -33.58 -7.31
C LEU A 84 5.09 -33.18 -5.86
N ARG A 85 5.53 -34.00 -4.90
CA ARG A 85 5.41 -33.69 -3.48
C ARG A 85 6.17 -32.42 -3.10
N SER A 86 7.38 -32.24 -3.62
CA SER A 86 8.18 -31.03 -3.40
C SER A 86 7.50 -29.80 -4.01
N ALA A 87 6.98 -29.92 -5.24
CA ALA A 87 6.26 -28.85 -5.91
C ALA A 87 4.98 -28.46 -5.14
N ASP A 88 4.22 -29.43 -4.63
CA ASP A 88 3.04 -29.18 -3.81
C ASP A 88 3.37 -28.47 -2.49
N GLN A 89 4.48 -28.87 -1.84
CA GLN A 89 4.97 -28.24 -0.63
C GLN A 89 5.39 -26.79 -0.88
N GLU A 90 6.10 -26.54 -1.97
CA GLU A 90 6.53 -25.20 -2.34
C GLU A 90 5.34 -24.33 -2.75
N ALA A 91 4.38 -24.87 -3.51
CA ALA A 91 3.15 -24.17 -3.85
C ALA A 91 2.32 -23.83 -2.59
N ALA A 92 2.24 -24.74 -1.61
CA ALA A 92 1.59 -24.47 -0.33
C ALA A 92 2.32 -23.39 0.48
N ARG A 93 3.66 -23.39 0.46
CA ARG A 93 4.49 -22.38 1.09
C ARG A 93 4.26 -21.00 0.46
N ILE A 94 4.34 -20.90 -0.87
CA ILE A 94 4.06 -19.66 -1.62
C ILE A 94 2.66 -19.13 -1.30
N ARG A 95 1.64 -20.00 -1.29
CA ARG A 95 0.27 -19.57 -0.95
C ARG A 95 0.16 -19.01 0.48
N ARG A 96 0.85 -19.62 1.46
CA ARG A 96 0.89 -19.09 2.83
C ARG A 96 1.61 -17.76 2.92
N GLU A 97 2.81 -17.67 2.34
CA GLU A 97 3.61 -16.44 2.32
C GLU A 97 2.84 -15.30 1.64
N ALA A 98 2.21 -15.56 0.50
CA ALA A 98 1.36 -14.58 -0.19
C ALA A 98 0.14 -14.17 0.64
N GLY A 99 -0.48 -15.10 1.38
CA GLY A 99 -1.59 -14.81 2.29
C GLY A 99 -1.16 -13.93 3.46
N GLU A 100 -0.06 -14.27 4.12
CA GLU A 100 0.53 -13.48 5.21
C GLU A 100 0.93 -12.08 4.75
N GLU A 101 1.50 -11.97 3.55
CA GLU A 101 1.87 -10.71 2.94
C GLU A 101 0.64 -9.86 2.61
N ALA A 102 -0.39 -10.44 2.00
CA ALA A 102 -1.65 -9.75 1.73
C ALA A 102 -2.30 -9.23 3.03
N ASP A 103 -2.31 -10.04 4.09
CA ASP A 103 -2.83 -9.64 5.40
C ASP A 103 -1.98 -8.55 6.06
N ARG A 104 -0.66 -8.56 5.85
CA ARG A 104 0.24 -7.48 6.28
C ARG A 104 -0.09 -6.18 5.55
N VAL A 105 -0.13 -6.22 4.22
CA VAL A 105 -0.45 -5.05 3.38
C VAL A 105 -1.83 -4.49 3.73
N LEU A 106 -2.84 -5.35 3.92
CA LEU A 106 -4.18 -4.91 4.31
C LEU A 106 -4.20 -4.25 5.69
N ARG A 107 -3.42 -4.77 6.66
CA ARG A 107 -3.33 -4.15 7.99
C ARG A 107 -2.63 -2.80 7.92
N GLU A 108 -1.53 -2.69 7.19
CA GLU A 108 -0.81 -1.44 6.99
C GLU A 108 -1.67 -0.40 6.27
N ALA A 109 -2.35 -0.78 5.18
CA ALA A 109 -3.25 0.10 4.45
C ALA A 109 -4.42 0.59 5.31
N ARG A 110 -5.01 -0.28 6.15
CA ARG A 110 -6.06 0.12 7.10
C ARG A 110 -5.54 1.09 8.16
N ALA A 111 -4.38 0.81 8.74
CA ALA A 111 -3.77 1.69 9.73
C ALA A 111 -3.45 3.07 9.14
N GLU A 112 -2.93 3.11 7.91
CA GLU A 112 -2.65 4.37 7.21
C GLU A 112 -3.95 5.12 6.85
N ALA A 113 -4.98 4.41 6.37
CA ALA A 113 -6.28 5.02 6.10
C ALA A 113 -6.90 5.63 7.37
N ASP A 114 -6.81 4.95 8.50
CA ASP A 114 -7.27 5.49 9.78
C ASP A 114 -6.45 6.70 10.23
N ARG A 115 -5.13 6.67 10.03
CA ARG A 115 -4.25 7.81 10.30
C ARG A 115 -4.62 9.02 9.46
N VAL A 116 -4.78 8.85 8.15
CA VAL A 116 -5.18 9.92 7.22
C VAL A 116 -6.55 10.47 7.60
N ARG A 117 -7.51 9.59 7.96
CA ARG A 117 -8.84 10.00 8.40
C ARG A 117 -8.79 10.85 9.67
N LEU A 118 -8.01 10.45 10.67
CA LEU A 118 -7.85 11.21 11.92
C LEU A 118 -7.16 12.55 11.70
N ASP A 119 -6.11 12.60 10.90
CA ASP A 119 -5.42 13.84 10.53
C ASP A 119 -6.37 14.78 9.76
N ALA A 120 -7.12 14.28 8.79
CA ALA A 120 -8.12 15.06 8.06
C ALA A 120 -9.23 15.58 8.98
N GLN A 121 -9.72 14.77 9.93
CA GLN A 121 -10.71 15.20 10.92
C GLN A 121 -10.15 16.31 11.81
N THR A 122 -8.91 16.14 12.30
CA THR A 122 -8.24 17.12 13.15
C THR A 122 -8.08 18.45 12.42
N ARG A 123 -7.58 18.43 11.18
CA ARG A 123 -7.47 19.63 10.33
C ARG A 123 -8.82 20.28 10.03
N ALA A 124 -9.87 19.48 9.80
CA ALA A 124 -11.20 20.00 9.59
C ALA A 124 -11.75 20.69 10.85
N GLU A 125 -11.50 20.13 12.03
CA GLU A 125 -11.87 20.74 13.31
C GLU A 125 -11.09 22.03 13.59
N GLU A 126 -9.78 22.03 13.33
CA GLU A 126 -8.93 23.22 13.44
C GLU A 126 -9.40 24.34 12.51
N ALA A 127 -9.67 24.02 11.25
CA ALA A 127 -10.17 24.96 10.26
C ALA A 127 -11.54 25.52 10.64
N ARG A 128 -12.44 24.68 11.16
CA ARG A 128 -13.75 25.13 11.68
C ARG A 128 -13.58 26.05 12.88
N ALA A 129 -12.74 25.67 13.84
CA ALA A 129 -12.47 26.48 15.02
C ALA A 129 -11.85 27.84 14.64
N GLU A 130 -10.98 27.86 13.64
CA GLU A 130 -10.42 29.10 13.10
C GLU A 130 -11.48 29.97 12.41
N ALA A 131 -12.28 29.38 11.51
CA ALA A 131 -13.36 30.09 10.84
C ALA A 131 -14.34 30.70 11.85
N GLU A 132 -14.70 29.96 12.91
CA GLU A 132 -15.54 30.47 13.98
C GLU A 132 -14.89 31.62 14.76
N ARG A 133 -13.58 31.56 15.03
CA ARG A 133 -12.85 32.67 15.66
C ARG A 133 -12.90 33.92 14.78
N HIS A 134 -12.64 33.77 13.48
CA HIS A 134 -12.72 34.88 12.52
C HIS A 134 -14.12 35.46 12.44
N LEU A 135 -15.14 34.62 12.36
CA LEU A 135 -16.54 35.02 12.33
C LEU A 135 -16.95 35.79 13.60
N ARG A 136 -16.58 35.28 14.79
CA ARG A 136 -16.82 35.99 16.08
C ARG A 136 -16.14 37.35 16.08
N SER A 137 -14.86 37.40 15.69
CA SER A 137 -14.10 38.65 15.65
C SER A 137 -14.67 39.65 14.63
N ALA A 138 -15.14 39.17 13.46
CA ALA A 138 -15.79 40.01 12.46
C ALA A 138 -17.12 40.58 12.98
N ARG A 139 -17.94 39.76 13.66
CA ARG A 139 -19.18 40.20 14.30
C ARG A 139 -18.92 41.26 15.37
N GLU A 140 -17.97 41.03 16.27
CA GLU A 140 -17.62 42.02 17.30
C GLU A 140 -17.13 43.34 16.70
N ARG A 141 -16.38 43.31 15.59
CA ARG A 141 -15.98 44.52 14.87
C ARG A 141 -17.19 45.23 14.27
N ALA A 142 -18.09 44.49 13.61
CA ALA A 142 -19.31 45.04 13.06
C ALA A 142 -20.19 45.69 14.14
N ASP A 143 -20.41 45.01 15.26
CA ASP A 143 -21.19 45.53 16.39
C ASP A 143 -20.57 46.81 16.96
N ARG A 144 -19.24 46.84 17.11
CA ARG A 144 -18.52 48.05 17.53
C ARG A 144 -18.69 49.19 16.54
N THR A 145 -18.62 48.92 15.24
CA THR A 145 -18.84 49.96 14.22
C THR A 145 -20.26 50.49 14.22
N ILE A 146 -21.27 49.62 14.36
CA ILE A 146 -22.68 50.01 14.42
C ILE A 146 -22.96 50.84 15.67
N ALA A 147 -22.42 50.42 16.81
CA ALA A 147 -22.51 51.18 18.06
C ALA A 147 -21.88 52.56 17.91
N GLY A 148 -20.66 52.65 17.36
CA GLY A 148 -19.98 53.92 17.11
C GLY A 148 -20.74 54.84 16.14
N LEU A 149 -21.31 54.30 15.06
CA LEU A 149 -22.14 55.06 14.13
C LEU A 149 -23.43 55.56 14.78
N SER A 150 -24.05 54.74 15.63
CA SER A 150 -25.27 55.11 16.36
C SER A 150 -25.01 56.25 17.34
N THR A 151 -23.91 56.18 18.11
CA THR A 151 -23.49 57.26 19.00
C THR A 151 -23.24 58.56 18.23
N ARG A 152 -22.49 58.50 17.11
CA ARG A 152 -22.20 59.68 16.29
C ARG A 152 -23.46 60.29 15.67
N ARG A 153 -24.42 59.45 15.24
CA ARG A 153 -25.73 59.91 14.79
C ARG A 153 -26.43 60.67 15.91
N ASP A 154 -26.45 60.14 17.12
CA ASP A 154 -27.14 60.78 18.26
C ASP A 154 -26.51 62.13 18.61
N GLU A 155 -25.19 62.22 18.59
CA GLU A 155 -24.44 63.47 18.74
C GLU A 155 -24.82 64.50 17.65
N LEU A 156 -24.88 64.07 16.38
CA LEU A 156 -25.27 64.95 15.28
C LEU A 156 -26.72 65.45 15.42
N VAL A 157 -27.64 64.59 15.82
CA VAL A 157 -29.04 64.98 16.07
C VAL A 157 -29.15 66.00 17.20
N GLN A 158 -28.37 65.82 18.28
CA GLN A 158 -28.28 66.80 19.37
C GLN A 158 -27.70 68.14 18.91
N GLN A 159 -26.61 68.11 18.12
CA GLN A 159 -26.01 69.33 17.57
C GLN A 159 -26.97 70.09 16.66
N LEU A 160 -27.70 69.39 15.78
CA LEU A 160 -28.72 70.00 14.93
C LEU A 160 -29.85 70.61 15.75
N SER A 161 -30.34 69.91 16.78
CA SER A 161 -31.38 70.42 17.68
C SER A 161 -30.92 71.69 18.41
N GLN A 162 -29.67 71.70 18.91
CA GLN A 162 -29.10 72.87 19.56
C GLN A 162 -28.87 74.03 18.59
N MET A 163 -28.45 73.76 17.36
CA MET A 163 -28.33 74.78 16.31
C MET A 163 -29.69 75.38 15.95
N GLN A 164 -30.73 74.54 15.82
CA GLN A 164 -32.09 74.98 15.58
C GLN A 164 -32.60 75.87 16.73
N GLU A 165 -32.37 75.48 17.99
CA GLU A 165 -32.75 76.29 19.15
C GLU A 165 -32.04 77.65 19.17
N ARG A 166 -30.73 77.68 18.85
CA ARG A 166 -29.99 78.94 18.71
C ARG A 166 -30.55 79.82 17.60
N VAL A 167 -30.86 79.26 16.43
CA VAL A 167 -31.44 80.02 15.30
C VAL A 167 -32.82 80.58 15.68
N ILE A 168 -33.66 79.79 16.36
CA ILE A 168 -34.95 80.27 16.87
C ILE A 168 -34.75 81.38 17.91
N GLY A 169 -33.76 81.25 18.80
CA GLY A 169 -33.40 82.28 19.78
C GLY A 169 -32.98 83.60 19.12
N VAL A 170 -32.06 83.54 18.16
CA VAL A 170 -31.62 84.73 17.39
C VAL A 170 -32.77 85.35 16.60
N ALA A 171 -33.65 84.53 16.02
CA ALA A 171 -34.83 85.03 15.33
C ALA A 171 -35.78 85.80 16.27
N LYS A 172 -35.99 85.31 17.49
CA LYS A 172 -36.76 86.01 18.54
C LYS A 172 -36.09 87.30 19.01
N GLU A 173 -34.78 87.28 19.23
CA GLU A 173 -34.03 88.50 19.58
C GLU A 173 -34.12 89.57 18.50
N LEU A 174 -34.08 89.17 17.22
CA LEU A 174 -34.25 90.07 16.09
C LEU A 174 -35.70 90.61 16.01
N GLU A 175 -36.70 89.78 16.28
CA GLU A 175 -38.12 90.18 16.36
C GLU A 175 -38.34 91.21 17.48
N ASP A 176 -37.82 90.96 18.68
CA ASP A 176 -37.87 91.89 19.81
C ASP A 176 -37.13 93.22 19.50
N ALA A 177 -36.03 93.16 18.73
CA ALA A 177 -35.29 94.34 18.30
C ALA A 177 -36.06 95.16 17.24
N ILE A 178 -36.89 94.52 16.41
CA ILE A 178 -37.72 95.20 15.41
C ILE A 178 -38.98 95.80 16.06
N GLU A 179 -39.56 95.18 17.10
CA GLU A 179 -40.71 95.72 17.83
C GLU A 179 -40.37 96.92 18.75
N ARG A 180 -39.09 97.17 19.03
CA ARG A 180 -38.63 98.42 19.68
C ARG A 180 -37.97 99.37 18.68
N PRO A 181 -38.71 100.32 18.08
CA PRO A 181 -38.06 101.43 17.40
C PRO A 181 -37.58 102.44 18.46
N ASP A 182 -36.30 102.39 18.82
CA ASP A 182 -35.67 103.60 19.36
C ASP A 182 -35.29 104.52 18.20
N SER A 183 -35.75 105.75 18.34
CA SER A 183 -35.62 106.81 17.35
C SER A 183 -34.21 107.37 17.44
N GLY A 184 -33.40 107.16 16.41
CA GLY A 184 -32.03 107.65 16.36
C GLY A 184 -31.50 107.69 14.95
N ASP A 185 -32.00 108.68 14.21
CA ASP A 185 -31.50 109.11 12.90
C ASP A 185 -30.02 109.54 13.04
N ASP A 186 -29.10 108.73 12.53
CA ASP A 186 -27.69 109.13 12.30
C ASP A 186 -27.25 108.57 10.94
N VAL A 187 -27.69 109.25 9.88
CA VAL A 187 -27.19 109.05 8.51
C VAL A 187 -25.72 109.44 8.50
N ARG A 188 -24.83 108.45 8.56
CA ARG A 188 -23.40 108.63 8.29
C ARG A 188 -23.15 108.64 6.79
N GLU A 189 -22.69 109.79 6.34
CA GLU A 189 -22.21 110.09 4.99
C GLU A 189 -21.12 109.07 4.57
N ILE A 190 -21.39 108.32 3.50
CA ILE A 190 -20.44 107.41 2.86
C ILE A 190 -19.62 108.25 1.87
N PRO A 191 -18.29 108.33 1.97
CA PRO A 191 -17.50 109.01 0.95
C PRO A 191 -17.51 108.19 -0.35
N ASP A 192 -17.68 108.88 -1.49
CA ASP A 192 -17.64 108.31 -2.83
C ASP A 192 -16.34 107.52 -3.06
N VAL A 193 -16.48 106.19 -3.13
CA VAL A 193 -15.42 105.27 -3.60
C VAL A 193 -15.75 104.87 -5.03
N GLU A 194 -14.87 105.26 -5.95
CA GLU A 194 -14.90 104.93 -7.37
C GLU A 194 -14.99 103.42 -7.61
N PRO A 195 -15.86 102.91 -8.51
CA PRO A 195 -16.12 101.48 -8.63
C PRO A 195 -14.94 100.76 -9.31
N ALA A 196 -14.11 100.09 -8.50
CA ALA A 196 -13.16 99.10 -8.99
C ALA A 196 -13.92 97.90 -9.59
N ARG A 197 -13.54 97.49 -10.80
CA ARG A 197 -14.07 96.30 -11.49
C ARG A 197 -13.90 95.06 -10.59
N PRO A 198 -14.91 94.17 -10.49
CA PRO A 198 -14.77 92.94 -9.72
C PRO A 198 -13.71 92.03 -10.37
N ALA A 199 -12.72 91.60 -9.59
CA ALA A 199 -11.89 90.46 -9.95
C ALA A 199 -12.77 89.21 -10.03
N PRO A 200 -12.50 88.25 -10.94
CA PRO A 200 -13.28 87.03 -11.03
C PRO A 200 -13.19 86.26 -9.71
N VAL A 201 -14.33 86.07 -9.05
CA VAL A 201 -14.49 85.01 -8.05
C VAL A 201 -14.27 83.69 -8.80
N ALA A 202 -13.08 83.12 -8.65
CA ALA A 202 -12.88 81.73 -9.03
C ALA A 202 -13.85 80.88 -8.22
N ASP A 203 -14.59 80.01 -8.90
CA ASP A 203 -15.46 78.99 -8.30
C ASP A 203 -14.68 78.17 -7.25
N THR A 204 -14.74 78.60 -5.99
CA THR A 204 -14.39 77.77 -4.84
C THR A 204 -15.60 76.96 -4.40
N TRP A 205 -16.32 76.38 -5.38
CA TRP A 205 -17.18 75.21 -5.18
C TRP A 205 -16.39 73.89 -5.35
N ALA A 206 -15.12 73.93 -5.76
CA ALA A 206 -14.26 72.75 -5.85
C ALA A 206 -13.72 72.26 -4.48
N GLY A 207 -14.53 72.34 -3.42
CA GLY A 207 -14.12 72.05 -2.04
C GLY A 207 -14.96 70.99 -1.31
N TRP A 208 -16.08 70.56 -1.88
CA TRP A 208 -16.73 69.32 -1.47
C TRP A 208 -16.36 68.27 -2.51
N ALA A 209 -15.14 67.74 -2.37
CA ALA A 209 -14.92 66.41 -2.88
C ALA A 209 -16.00 65.53 -2.26
N GLU A 210 -16.83 64.92 -3.10
CA GLU A 210 -17.54 63.71 -2.72
C GLU A 210 -16.53 62.85 -1.94
N PRO A 211 -16.90 62.23 -0.80
CA PRO A 211 -16.11 61.12 -0.32
C PRO A 211 -16.22 60.06 -1.42
N THR A 212 -15.28 60.11 -2.37
CA THR A 212 -14.89 58.93 -3.12
C THR A 212 -14.57 57.93 -2.01
N THR A 213 -15.49 57.00 -1.83
CA THR A 213 -15.19 55.67 -1.30
C THR A 213 -14.21 55.04 -2.28
N GLN A 214 -12.97 55.55 -2.30
CA GLN A 214 -11.83 54.70 -2.45
C GLN A 214 -11.77 54.00 -1.09
N GLY A 215 -12.60 52.96 -0.97
CA GLY A 215 -12.22 51.87 -0.07
C GLY A 215 -10.77 51.51 -0.39
N PRO A 216 -10.02 50.95 0.56
CA PRO A 216 -8.73 50.39 0.22
C PRO A 216 -8.95 49.47 -0.99
N GLY A 217 -8.50 49.91 -2.17
CA GLY A 217 -8.29 49.01 -3.29
C GLY A 217 -7.44 47.86 -2.75
N PRO A 218 -7.65 46.64 -3.25
CA PRO A 218 -7.02 45.45 -2.70
C PRO A 218 -5.52 45.73 -2.55
N ARG A 219 -5.06 45.79 -1.30
CA ARG A 219 -3.63 45.72 -0.99
C ARG A 219 -3.15 44.42 -1.61
N ASP A 220 -2.07 44.51 -2.38
CA ASP A 220 -1.28 43.43 -2.95
C ASP A 220 -1.57 42.08 -2.28
N ALA A 221 -2.54 41.36 -2.85
CA ALA A 221 -2.53 39.93 -2.77
C ALA A 221 -1.31 39.48 -3.59
N PRO A 222 -0.49 38.53 -3.12
CA PRO A 222 0.45 37.88 -4.02
C PRO A 222 -0.36 37.37 -5.22
N ALA A 223 0.07 37.73 -6.42
CA ALA A 223 -0.62 37.42 -7.67
C ALA A 223 -1.07 35.94 -7.68
N GLU A 224 -2.37 35.71 -7.50
CA GLU A 224 -2.96 34.42 -7.79
C GLU A 224 -2.83 34.19 -9.31
N PRO A 225 -2.25 33.07 -9.75
CA PRO A 225 -2.16 32.77 -11.16
C PRO A 225 -3.56 32.59 -11.73
N GLN A 226 -3.79 33.20 -12.89
CA GLN A 226 -5.03 33.15 -13.64
C GLN A 226 -5.49 31.69 -13.82
N ALA A 227 -6.72 31.39 -13.40
CA ALA A 227 -7.33 30.07 -13.53
C ALA A 227 -7.68 29.68 -14.99
N GLU A 228 -7.19 30.42 -15.99
CA GLU A 228 -7.39 30.12 -17.41
C GLU A 228 -6.10 29.75 -18.16
N GLU A 229 -4.92 29.77 -17.51
CA GLU A 229 -3.66 29.32 -18.14
C GLU A 229 -3.22 27.90 -17.73
N LEU A 230 -4.01 27.19 -16.90
CA LEU A 230 -3.72 25.80 -16.51
C LEU A 230 -4.09 24.76 -17.59
N PHE A 231 -4.62 25.18 -18.74
CA PHE A 231 -5.00 24.30 -19.86
C PHE A 231 -4.28 24.61 -21.19
N THR A 232 -3.23 25.42 -21.20
CA THR A 232 -2.47 25.75 -22.42
C THR A 232 -0.99 25.32 -22.42
N SER A 233 -0.57 24.53 -21.43
CA SER A 233 0.66 23.75 -21.54
C SER A 233 0.32 22.30 -21.90
N SER A 234 -0.07 22.07 -23.16
CA SER A 234 0.16 20.76 -23.77
C SER A 234 1.65 20.65 -24.09
N GLU A 235 2.47 20.54 -23.05
CA GLU A 235 3.78 19.94 -23.23
C GLU A 235 3.50 18.47 -23.57
N THR A 236 3.69 18.13 -24.83
CA THR A 236 3.69 16.75 -25.30
C THR A 236 4.76 16.01 -24.53
N VAL A 237 4.35 15.31 -23.47
CA VAL A 237 5.17 14.27 -22.85
C VAL A 237 5.34 13.22 -23.93
N ASP A 238 6.55 13.13 -24.48
CA ASP A 238 6.95 12.08 -25.39
C ASP A 238 6.93 10.75 -24.62
N LEU A 239 5.77 10.08 -24.65
CA LEU A 239 5.64 8.71 -24.17
C LEU A 239 6.31 7.81 -25.21
N THR A 240 7.63 7.71 -25.13
CA THR A 240 8.37 6.63 -25.77
C THR A 240 7.97 5.35 -25.05
N PHE A 241 6.91 4.71 -25.54
CA PHE A 241 6.54 3.36 -25.14
C PHE A 241 7.70 2.42 -25.49
N PRO A 242 8.17 1.57 -24.55
CA PRO A 242 9.05 0.47 -24.95
C PRO A 242 8.29 -0.39 -25.96
N GLU A 243 8.92 -0.71 -27.10
CA GLU A 243 8.39 -1.64 -28.09
C GLU A 243 8.00 -2.95 -27.39
N ILE A 244 6.69 -3.17 -27.24
CA ILE A 244 6.16 -4.45 -26.81
C ILE A 244 6.29 -5.37 -28.03
N PRO A 245 7.10 -6.45 -27.98
CA PRO A 245 7.16 -7.39 -29.07
C PRO A 245 5.76 -7.97 -29.30
N PRO A 246 5.35 -8.22 -30.57
CA PRO A 246 4.03 -8.76 -30.86
C PRO A 246 3.86 -10.07 -30.09
N LEU A 247 2.82 -10.12 -29.26
CA LEU A 247 2.34 -11.34 -28.64
C LEU A 247 2.00 -12.33 -29.76
N ASP A 248 2.82 -13.36 -29.89
CA ASP A 248 2.56 -14.52 -30.75
C ASP A 248 1.43 -15.33 -30.10
N LEU A 249 0.20 -14.91 -30.37
CA LEU A 249 -1.00 -15.66 -30.07
C LEU A 249 -1.21 -16.69 -31.19
N ALA A 250 -0.34 -17.71 -31.21
CA ALA A 250 -0.66 -18.97 -31.83
C ALA A 250 -1.75 -19.64 -30.98
N TRP A 251 -3.01 -19.38 -31.35
CA TRP A 251 -4.11 -20.22 -30.91
C TRP A 251 -3.93 -21.56 -31.62
N ASP A 252 -3.48 -22.57 -30.88
CA ASP A 252 -3.67 -23.97 -31.26
C ASP A 252 -5.18 -24.22 -31.31
N ASP A 253 -5.76 -24.12 -32.51
CA ASP A 253 -7.00 -24.80 -32.85
C ASP A 253 -6.67 -26.29 -33.02
N GLU A 254 -6.54 -27.00 -31.90
CA GLU A 254 -6.77 -28.45 -31.84
C GLU A 254 -8.10 -28.68 -31.13
N ASP A 255 -9.14 -28.97 -31.91
CA ASP A 255 -10.15 -30.03 -31.65
C ASP A 255 -11.35 -29.93 -32.62
N ASP A 256 -11.29 -30.68 -33.74
CA ASP A 256 -12.29 -31.69 -34.19
C ASP A 256 -11.92 -32.29 -35.57
#